data_AF-A0A946PP19-F1
#
_entry.id   AF-A0A946PP19-F1
#
_cell.length_a   1.000
_cell.length_b   1.000
_cell.length_c   1.000
_cell.angle_alpha   90.00
_cell.angle_beta   90.00
_cell.angle_gamma   90.00
#
_symmetry.space_group_name_H-M   'P 1'
#
loop_
_entity.id
_entity.type
_entity.pdbx_description
1 polymer ?
#
loop_
_entity_poly.entity_id
_entity_poly.type
_entity_poly.pdbx_seq_one_letter_code
_entity_poly.pdbx_strand_id
1 'polypeptide(L)'
;MPTYNFYNEETKEEFEGFMKMSQLDQYKLDNPHIKQRPNLVAFVGDHITLTAKKIDGGFNERLEQIAHSNPDSPLADRYGGSTSSIKEIKTREVIKKHGVLDRMEKYK
;
A
#
# COMPACT_ATOMS: atom_id res chain seq x y z
N MET A 1 -30.72 8.59 9.57
CA MET A 1 -30.42 7.59 10.62
C MET A 1 -29.40 6.62 10.05
N PRO A 2 -28.36 6.24 10.80
CA PRO A 2 -27.34 5.29 10.36
C PRO A 2 -27.84 3.84 10.35
N THR A 3 -27.26 3.02 9.49
CA THR A 3 -27.43 1.55 9.46
C THR A 3 -26.20 0.91 10.09
N TYR A 4 -26.41 -0.01 11.02
CA TYR A 4 -25.35 -0.72 11.72
C TYR A 4 -25.47 -2.22 11.49
N ASN A 5 -24.33 -2.89 11.31
CA ASN A 5 -24.27 -4.34 11.22
C ASN A 5 -24.03 -4.94 12.60
N PHE A 6 -24.90 -5.86 12.99
CA PHE A 6 -24.84 -6.57 14.25
C PHE A 6 -24.55 -8.05 14.01
N TYR A 7 -23.79 -8.65 14.94
CA TYR A 7 -23.49 -10.06 14.98
C TYR A 7 -24.03 -10.65 16.28
N ASN A 8 -24.94 -11.61 16.19
CA ASN A 8 -25.44 -12.34 17.35
C ASN A 8 -24.55 -13.56 17.61
N GLU A 9 -23.92 -13.63 18.78
CA GLU A 9 -23.03 -14.76 19.11
C GLU A 9 -23.77 -16.08 19.37
N GLU A 10 -25.06 -16.02 19.73
CA GLU A 10 -25.86 -17.22 20.05
C GLU A 10 -26.39 -17.89 18.78
N THR A 11 -26.98 -17.13 17.86
CA THR A 11 -27.50 -17.66 16.60
C THR A 11 -26.45 -17.70 15.49
N LYS A 12 -25.33 -17.00 15.67
CA LYS A 12 -24.24 -16.82 14.69
C LYS A 12 -24.70 -16.12 13.41
N GLU A 13 -25.76 -15.31 13.49
CA GLU A 13 -26.33 -14.58 12.37
C GLU A 13 -25.91 -13.12 12.36
N GLU A 14 -25.74 -12.59 11.16
CA GLU A 14 -25.47 -11.18 10.89
C GLU A 14 -26.77 -10.51 10.40
N PHE A 15 -27.11 -9.36 10.98
CA PHE A 15 -28.29 -8.60 10.58
C PHE A 15 -28.03 -7.09 10.59
N GLU A 16 -28.77 -6.38 9.76
CA GLU A 16 -28.69 -4.92 9.64
C GLU A 16 -29.77 -4.26 10.49
N GLY A 17 -29.37 -3.35 11.37
CA GLY A 17 -30.27 -2.58 12.22
C GLY A 17 -30.23 -1.09 11.88
N PHE A 18 -31.39 -0.53 11.54
CA PHE A 18 -31.55 0.91 11.32
C PHE A 18 -31.98 1.60 12.61
N MET A 19 -31.07 2.33 13.26
CA MET A 19 -31.35 2.95 14.56
C MET A 19 -30.60 4.28 14.74
N LYS A 20 -31.03 5.08 15.72
CA LYS A 20 -30.28 6.30 16.13
C LYS A 20 -29.10 5.91 17.01
N MET A 21 -28.04 6.72 16.98
CA MET A 21 -26.87 6.50 17.85
C MET A 21 -27.25 6.43 19.34
N SER A 22 -28.21 7.26 19.79
CA SER A 22 -28.69 7.25 21.18
C SER A 22 -29.41 5.96 21.58
N GLN A 23 -30.00 5.25 20.63
CA GLN A 23 -30.66 3.96 20.87
C GLN A 23 -29.66 2.80 20.81
N LEU A 24 -28.58 2.94 20.05
CA LEU A 24 -27.53 1.94 19.94
C LEU A 24 -26.81 1.71 21.27
N ASP A 25 -26.57 2.76 22.05
CA ASP A 25 -25.94 2.64 23.38
C ASP A 25 -26.82 1.84 24.35
N GLN A 26 -28.14 2.07 24.34
CA GLN A 26 -29.10 1.30 25.15
C GLN A 26 -29.20 -0.15 24.65
N TYR A 27 -29.28 -0.35 23.33
CA TYR A 27 -29.41 -1.66 22.72
C TYR A 27 -28.22 -2.60 23.03
N LYS A 28 -27.00 -2.04 23.08
CA LYS A 28 -25.79 -2.78 23.49
C LYS A 28 -25.78 -3.16 24.97
N LEU A 29 -26.37 -2.32 25.84
CA LEU A 29 -26.47 -2.58 27.27
C LEU A 29 -27.48 -3.70 27.54
N ASP A 30 -28.63 -3.65 26.86
CA ASP A 30 -29.71 -4.60 27.02
C ASP A 30 -29.40 -5.97 26.38
N ASN A 31 -28.56 -6.00 25.34
CA ASN A 31 -28.23 -7.21 24.58
C ASN A 31 -26.71 -7.45 24.51
N PRO A 32 -26.08 -7.94 25.60
CA PRO A 32 -24.63 -8.17 25.65
C PRO A 32 -24.13 -9.24 24.68
N HIS A 33 -25.03 -10.10 24.17
CA HIS A 33 -24.75 -11.15 23.18
C HIS A 33 -24.67 -10.62 21.74
N ILE A 34 -25.03 -9.34 21.51
CA ILE A 34 -25.05 -8.71 20.19
C ILE A 34 -23.86 -7.76 20.08
N LYS A 35 -22.90 -8.12 19.21
CA LYS A 35 -21.71 -7.29 18.96
C LYS A 35 -21.88 -6.50 17.67
N GLN A 36 -21.62 -5.20 17.74
CA GLN A 36 -21.55 -4.36 16.55
C GLN A 36 -20.29 -4.74 15.76
N ARG A 37 -20.47 -5.19 14.51
CA ARG A 37 -19.35 -5.35 13.58
C ARG A 37 -19.15 -4.02 12.86
N PRO A 38 -17.90 -3.54 12.71
CA PRO A 38 -17.66 -2.42 11.82
C PRO A 38 -18.15 -2.83 10.44
N ASN A 39 -19.01 -2.02 9.83
CA ASN A 39 -19.30 -2.17 8.41
C ASN A 39 -17.94 -2.13 7.74
N LEU A 40 -17.57 -3.21 7.06
CA LEU A 40 -16.42 -3.21 6.19
C LEU A 40 -16.75 -2.16 5.14
N VAL A 41 -16.27 -0.93 5.36
CA VAL A 41 -16.18 0.06 4.30
C VAL A 41 -15.40 -0.70 3.25
N ALA A 42 -16.08 -1.07 2.16
CA ALA A 42 -15.37 -1.54 0.99
C ALA A 42 -14.38 -0.41 0.73
N PHE A 43 -13.11 -0.65 1.06
CA PHE A 43 -12.02 0.10 0.49
C PHE A 43 -12.14 -0.23 -0.99
N VAL A 44 -13.01 0.49 -1.69
CA VAL A 44 -12.99 0.58 -3.13
C VAL A 44 -11.62 1.18 -3.37
N GLY A 45 -10.65 0.28 -3.57
CA GLY A 45 -9.23 0.56 -3.74
C GLY A 45 -8.96 1.25 -5.06
N ASP A 46 -9.84 2.16 -5.48
CA ASP A 46 -9.77 2.91 -6.72
C ASP A 46 -8.96 4.21 -6.57
N HIS A 47 -8.22 4.34 -5.46
CA HIS A 47 -7.10 5.28 -5.36
C HIS A 47 -5.74 4.59 -5.34
N ILE A 48 -5.71 3.25 -5.34
CA ILE A 48 -4.50 2.48 -5.67
C ILE A 48 -4.70 1.91 -7.07
N THR A 49 -5.11 2.76 -8.02
CA THR A 49 -4.92 2.43 -9.42
C THR A 49 -3.43 2.21 -9.61
N LEU A 50 -3.09 0.99 -10.05
CA LEU A 50 -1.79 0.42 -10.40
C LEU A 50 -0.98 1.23 -11.43
N THR A 51 -1.37 2.46 -11.70
CA THR A 51 -0.65 3.41 -12.53
C THR A 51 0.12 4.27 -11.57
N ALA A 52 1.43 4.00 -11.44
CA ALA A 52 2.41 4.95 -10.93
C ALA A 52 1.96 6.35 -11.33
N LYS A 53 1.53 7.14 -10.33
CA LYS A 53 1.03 8.51 -10.51
C LYS A 53 2.02 9.17 -11.46
N LYS A 54 1.60 9.43 -12.71
CA LYS A 54 2.47 10.04 -13.72
C LYS A 54 3.00 11.32 -13.09
N ILE A 55 4.25 11.24 -12.68
CA ILE A 55 4.95 12.35 -12.06
C ILE A 55 5.17 13.35 -13.16
N ASP A 56 5.03 14.63 -12.82
CA ASP A 56 5.19 15.72 -13.76
C ASP A 56 6.53 15.59 -14.50
N GLY A 57 6.54 15.90 -15.80
CA GLY A 57 7.69 15.63 -16.68
C GLY A 57 8.98 16.29 -16.17
N GLY A 58 8.89 17.50 -15.62
CA GLY A 58 10.03 18.20 -15.03
C GLY A 58 10.55 17.57 -13.73
N PHE A 59 9.67 16.95 -12.94
CA PHE A 59 10.09 16.20 -11.76
C PHE A 59 10.76 14.88 -12.16
N ASN A 60 10.25 14.20 -13.18
CA ASN A 60 10.86 12.99 -13.70
C ASN A 60 12.28 13.26 -14.26
N GLU A 61 12.50 14.36 -14.98
CA GLU A 61 13.83 14.74 -15.47
C GLU A 61 14.84 14.92 -14.31
N ARG A 62 14.42 15.55 -13.20
CA ARG A 62 15.26 15.68 -12.00
C ARG A 62 15.57 14.32 -11.37
N LEU A 63 14.59 13.42 -11.31
CA LEU A 63 14.80 12.07 -10.80
C LEU A 63 15.74 11.26 -11.69
N GLU A 64 15.64 11.40 -13.02
CA GLU A 64 16.56 10.79 -13.97
C GLU A 64 18.00 11.31 -13.80
N GLN A 65 18.19 12.62 -13.57
CA GLN A 65 19.51 13.19 -13.28
C GLN A 65 20.11 12.68 -11.96
N ILE A 66 19.30 12.59 -10.90
CA ILE A 66 19.74 12.07 -9.60
C ILE A 66 20.06 10.58 -9.71
N ALA A 67 19.24 9.80 -10.43
CA ALA A 67 19.46 8.39 -10.73
C ALA A 67 20.75 8.16 -11.50
N HIS A 68 21.04 8.99 -12.51
CA HIS A 68 22.29 8.94 -13.27
C HIS A 68 23.51 9.24 -12.39
N SER A 69 23.39 10.21 -11.47
CA SER A 69 24.46 10.57 -10.55
C SER A 69 24.68 9.53 -9.44
N ASN A 70 23.67 8.70 -9.14
CA ASN A 70 23.68 7.71 -8.07
C ASN A 70 23.29 6.32 -8.60
N PRO A 71 24.16 5.67 -9.41
CA PRO A 71 23.83 4.44 -10.12
C PRO A 71 23.59 3.22 -9.23
N ASP A 72 24.01 3.26 -7.96
CA ASP A 72 23.85 2.18 -6.97
C ASP A 72 22.63 2.39 -6.04
N SER A 73 21.86 3.45 -6.25
CA SER A 73 20.70 3.76 -5.42
C SER A 73 19.46 2.99 -5.86
N PRO A 74 18.54 2.61 -4.95
CA PRO A 74 17.21 2.10 -5.28
C PRO A 74 16.40 3.05 -6.18
N LEU A 75 16.76 4.34 -6.22
CA LEU A 75 16.18 5.32 -7.12
C LEU A 75 16.59 5.07 -8.58
N ALA A 76 17.86 4.70 -8.82
CA ALA A 76 18.37 4.41 -10.16
C ALA A 76 17.74 3.15 -10.77
N ASP A 77 17.36 2.17 -9.96
CA ASP A 77 16.60 1.01 -10.41
C ASP A 77 15.20 1.38 -10.94
N ARG A 78 14.62 2.49 -10.45
CA ARG A 78 13.27 2.94 -10.83
C ARG A 78 13.28 3.98 -11.96
N TYR A 79 14.27 4.86 -11.99
CA TYR A 79 14.32 6.02 -12.90
C TYR A 79 15.55 6.05 -13.82
N GLY A 80 16.51 5.12 -13.70
CA GLY A 80 17.77 5.14 -14.45
C GLY A 80 17.72 4.46 -15.84
N GLY A 81 16.54 4.01 -16.28
CA GLY A 81 16.39 3.16 -17.47
C GLY A 81 16.58 3.87 -18.82
N SER A 82 16.37 5.19 -18.91
CA SER A 82 16.43 5.94 -20.17
C SER A 82 17.85 6.26 -20.64
N THR A 83 18.79 6.45 -19.70
CA THR A 83 20.15 6.96 -19.98
C THR A 83 21.26 5.93 -19.79
N SER A 84 20.97 4.77 -19.18
CA SER A 84 21.97 3.72 -18.96
C SER A 84 22.30 2.95 -20.26
N SER A 85 23.59 2.75 -20.54
CA SER A 85 24.00 1.93 -21.69
C SER A 85 23.67 0.45 -21.47
N ILE A 86 23.34 -0.29 -22.54
CA ILE A 86 23.09 -1.76 -22.49
C ILE A 86 24.22 -2.51 -21.79
N LYS A 87 25.47 -2.04 -21.94
CA LYS A 87 26.65 -2.63 -21.28
C LYS A 87 26.60 -2.47 -19.76
N GLU A 88 26.21 -1.30 -19.28
CA GLU A 88 26.10 -0.97 -17.85
C GLU A 88 24.96 -1.76 -17.21
N ILE A 89 23.82 -1.88 -17.89
CA ILE A 89 22.68 -2.68 -17.45
C ILE A 89 23.11 -4.14 -17.25
N LYS A 90 23.74 -4.76 -18.26
CA LYS A 90 24.22 -6.15 -18.18
C LYS A 90 25.28 -6.33 -17.10
N THR A 91 26.17 -5.35 -16.91
CA THR A 91 27.20 -5.39 -15.87
C THR A 91 26.55 -5.37 -14.48
N ARG A 92 25.57 -4.47 -14.26
CA ARG A 92 24.79 -4.39 -13.02
C ARG A 92 24.03 -5.68 -12.73
N GLU A 93 23.40 -6.29 -13.74
CA GLU A 93 22.69 -7.57 -13.60
C GLU A 93 23.62 -8.71 -13.14
N VAL A 94 24.82 -8.79 -13.72
CA VAL A 94 25.83 -9.78 -13.34
C VAL A 94 26.31 -9.54 -11.90
N ILE A 95 26.64 -8.30 -11.55
CA ILE A 95 27.08 -7.92 -10.20
C ILE A 95 26.00 -8.26 -9.16
N LYS A 96 24.72 -7.98 -9.47
CA LYS A 96 23.56 -8.31 -8.64
C LYS A 96 23.38 -9.82 -8.50
N LYS A 97 23.45 -10.58 -9.60
CA LYS A 97 23.36 -12.04 -9.58
C LYS A 97 24.43 -12.69 -8.70
N HIS A 98 25.63 -12.10 -8.66
CA HIS A 98 26.74 -12.59 -7.86
C HIS A 98 26.84 -11.96 -6.45
N GLY A 99 25.82 -11.19 -6.02
CA GLY A 99 25.72 -10.62 -4.67
C GLY A 99 26.93 -9.78 -4.27
N VAL A 100 27.62 -9.16 -5.24
CA VAL A 100 28.86 -8.41 -4.96
C VAL A 100 28.53 -7.09 -4.25
N LEU A 101 27.41 -6.46 -4.59
CA LEU A 101 26.91 -5.24 -3.94
C LEU A 101 26.58 -5.49 -2.46
N ASP A 102 25.79 -6.53 -2.17
CA ASP A 102 25.42 -6.93 -0.80
C ASP A 102 26.65 -7.26 0.06
N ARG A 103 27.68 -7.86 -0.55
CA ARG A 103 28.94 -8.14 0.12
C ARG A 103 29.72 -6.87 0.43
N MET A 104 29.71 -5.86 -0.45
CA MET A 104 30.41 -4.61 -0.21
C MET A 104 29.71 -3.72 0.82
N GLU A 105 28.39 -3.75 0.90
CA GLU A 105 27.61 -3.01 1.91
C GLU A 105 27.88 -3.54 3.33
N LYS A 106 28.19 -4.83 3.46
CA LYS A 106 28.58 -5.46 4.75
C LYS A 106 29.93 -4.99 5.30
N TYR A 107 30.79 -4.36 4.49
CA TYR A 107 32.11 -3.85 4.90
C TYR A 107 32.18 -2.31 4.98
N LYS A 108 31.05 -1.62 4.85
CA LYS A 108 30.90 -0.20 5.21
C LYS A 108 30.44 -0.05 6.65
#